data_AF-A0A8X7V018-F1
#
_entry.id   AF-A0A8X7V018-F1
#
_cell.length_a   1.000
_cell.length_b   1.000
_cell.length_c   1.000
_cell.angle_alpha   90.00
_cell.angle_beta   90.00
_cell.angle_gamma   90.00
#
_symmetry.space_group_name_H-M   'P 1'
#
loop_
_entity.id
_entity.type
_entity.pdbx_description
1 polymer ?
#
loop_
_entity_poly.entity_id
_entity_poly.type
_entity_poly.pdbx_seq_one_letter_code
_entity_poly.pdbx_strand_id
1 'polypeptide(L)'
;MPPSVVLWCLHSLHIYLEIEIVLMVVKVAVFVIFGCDLEPHSNEPYLATSLQDFWGRRWNLMVPGILRQAVYTPIRQVSKRKLNSVLSLFLGLLVTFVVSGAVHELMLFCLTRELPTGEVTMFFVLNGVCTAAEVVVKKKFERRLWRMSPLLSRVLTVGFCGCDWWLAVFPSTYKEGYDRETC
;
A
#
# COMPACT_ATOMS: atom_id res chain seq x y z
N MET A 1 -7.81 27.27 10.75
CA MET A 1 -9.01 26.41 10.68
C MET A 1 -8.53 25.01 10.32
N PRO A 2 -8.91 23.94 11.05
CA PRO A 2 -8.50 22.60 10.66
C PRO A 2 -8.98 22.36 9.22
N PRO A 3 -8.14 21.84 8.33
CA PRO A 3 -8.58 21.49 6.99
C PRO A 3 -9.80 20.58 7.10
N SER A 4 -10.87 20.92 6.39
CA SER A 4 -12.11 20.15 6.43
C SER A 4 -11.86 18.76 5.87
N VAL A 5 -12.56 17.75 6.39
CA VAL A 5 -12.51 16.35 5.89
C VAL A 5 -12.67 16.28 4.37
N VAL A 6 -13.43 17.21 3.81
CA VAL A 6 -13.63 17.39 2.36
C VAL A 6 -12.31 17.62 1.63
N LEU A 7 -11.42 18.47 2.14
CA LEU A 7 -10.12 18.73 1.52
C LEU A 7 -9.24 17.48 1.50
N TRP A 8 -9.29 16.66 2.57
CA TRP A 8 -8.55 15.40 2.67
C TRP A 8 -9.03 14.40 1.63
N CYS A 9 -10.35 14.27 1.47
CA CYS A 9 -10.96 13.41 0.47
C CYS A 9 -10.58 13.87 -0.95
N LEU A 10 -10.64 15.18 -1.23
CA LEU A 10 -10.29 15.72 -2.54
C LEU A 10 -8.81 15.51 -2.87
N HIS A 11 -7.90 15.74 -1.92
CA HIS A 11 -6.46 15.54 -2.14
C HIS A 11 -6.12 14.06 -2.36
N SER A 12 -6.72 13.17 -1.56
CA SER A 12 -6.56 11.72 -1.74
C SER A 12 -7.08 11.25 -3.11
N LEU A 13 -8.21 11.79 -3.55
CA LEU A 13 -8.78 11.51 -4.87
C LEU A 13 -7.89 12.03 -5.99
N HIS A 14 -7.32 13.23 -5.84
CA HIS A 14 -6.42 13.82 -6.84
C HIS A 14 -5.20 12.94 -7.09
N ILE A 15 -4.48 12.57 -6.01
CA ILE A 15 -3.30 11.70 -6.09
C ILE A 15 -3.68 10.34 -6.70
N TYR A 16 -4.81 9.76 -6.30
CA TYR A 16 -5.29 8.51 -6.87
C TYR A 16 -5.50 8.60 -8.39
N LEU A 17 -6.16 9.68 -8.85
CA LEU A 17 -6.40 9.90 -10.27
C LEU A 17 -5.11 10.14 -11.05
N GLU A 18 -4.16 10.89 -10.49
CA GLU A 18 -2.85 11.13 -11.12
C GLU A 18 -2.10 9.81 -11.33
N ILE A 19 -2.03 8.98 -10.29
CA ILE A 19 -1.38 7.65 -10.35
C ILE A 19 -2.06 6.77 -11.39
N GLU A 20 -3.40 6.68 -11.38
CA GLU A 20 -4.15 5.87 -12.34
C GLU A 20 -3.96 6.35 -13.79
N ILE A 21 -3.97 7.66 -14.03
CA ILE A 21 -3.75 8.22 -15.37
C ILE A 21 -2.34 7.89 -15.87
N VAL A 22 -1.31 8.12 -15.06
CA VAL A 22 0.08 7.82 -15.44
C VAL A 22 0.25 6.33 -15.78
N LEU A 23 -0.33 5.45 -14.97
CA LEU A 23 -0.20 4.00 -15.18
C LEU A 23 -1.02 3.50 -16.37
N MET A 24 -2.15 4.13 -16.65
CA MET A 24 -2.92 3.87 -17.86
C MET A 24 -2.16 4.32 -19.12
N VAL A 25 -1.50 5.47 -19.09
CA VAL A 25 -0.63 5.95 -20.18
C VAL A 25 0.53 4.96 -20.41
N VAL A 26 1.19 4.52 -19.34
CA VAL A 26 2.26 3.50 -19.44
C VAL A 26 1.75 2.20 -20.04
N LYS A 27 0.59 1.69 -19.59
CA LYS A 27 -0.04 0.49 -20.16
C LYS A 27 -0.29 0.64 -21.66
N VAL A 28 -0.89 1.76 -22.08
CA VAL A 28 -1.17 2.03 -23.51
C VAL A 28 0.12 2.14 -24.31
N ALA A 29 1.14 2.83 -23.79
CA ALA A 29 2.43 2.95 -24.45
C ALA A 29 3.10 1.58 -24.65
N VAL A 30 3.10 0.72 -23.63
CA VAL A 30 3.66 -0.64 -23.74
C VAL A 30 2.88 -1.47 -24.75
N PHE A 31 1.55 -1.37 -24.77
CA PHE A 31 0.72 -2.04 -25.76
C PHE A 31 1.03 -1.58 -27.19
N VAL A 32 1.17 -0.27 -27.42
CA VAL A 32 1.46 0.29 -28.75
C VAL A 32 2.87 -0.10 -29.22
N ILE A 33 3.87 -0.07 -28.33
CA ILE A 33 5.27 -0.33 -28.69
C ILE A 33 5.56 -1.82 -28.84
N PHE A 34 5.04 -2.65 -27.92
CA PHE A 34 5.41 -4.06 -27.82
C PHE A 34 4.28 -5.04 -28.17
N GLY A 35 3.04 -4.56 -28.35
CA GLY A 35 1.87 -5.40 -28.59
C GLY A 35 1.41 -6.21 -27.36
N CYS A 36 2.00 -5.97 -26.19
CA CYS A 36 1.68 -6.68 -24.96
C CYS A 36 0.55 -5.96 -24.20
N ASP A 37 -0.57 -6.65 -23.98
CA ASP A 37 -1.63 -6.13 -23.11
C ASP A 37 -1.25 -6.37 -21.64
N LEU A 38 -1.05 -5.29 -20.90
CA LEU A 38 -0.79 -5.37 -19.47
C LEU A 38 -2.10 -5.54 -18.70
N GLU A 39 -2.10 -6.38 -17.67
CA GLU A 39 -3.27 -6.54 -16.80
C GLU A 39 -3.67 -5.19 -16.17
N PRO A 40 -4.97 -4.93 -15.91
CA PRO A 40 -5.40 -3.64 -15.35
C PRO A 40 -4.67 -3.33 -14.04
N HIS A 41 -4.24 -2.06 -13.93
CA HIS A 41 -3.38 -1.61 -12.84
C HIS A 41 -4.07 -1.71 -11.48
N SER A 42 -5.33 -1.27 -11.37
CA SER A 42 -6.13 -1.39 -10.16
C SER A 42 -7.48 -2.07 -10.48
N ASN A 43 -8.04 -2.76 -9.49
CA ASN A 43 -9.33 -3.44 -9.57
C ASN A 43 -10.27 -2.91 -8.48
N GLU A 44 -10.82 -1.71 -8.72
CA GLU A 44 -11.81 -1.05 -7.85
C GLU A 44 -11.39 -1.07 -6.36
N PRO A 45 -10.28 -0.41 -5.99
CA PRO A 45 -9.69 -0.48 -4.65
C PRO A 45 -10.64 0.00 -3.54
N TYR A 46 -11.55 0.92 -3.86
CA TYR A 46 -12.60 1.41 -2.96
C TYR A 46 -13.64 0.34 -2.57
N LEU A 47 -13.69 -0.82 -3.25
CA LEU A 47 -14.56 -1.94 -2.89
C LEU A 47 -13.90 -2.97 -1.95
N ALA A 48 -12.64 -2.74 -1.55
CA ALA A 48 -11.90 -3.65 -0.69
C ALA A 48 -12.61 -3.85 0.66
N THR A 49 -12.80 -5.11 1.05
CA THR A 49 -13.40 -5.47 2.35
C THR A 49 -12.35 -5.77 3.41
N SER A 50 -11.06 -5.78 3.06
CA SER A 50 -9.95 -6.04 3.97
C SER A 50 -8.64 -5.45 3.45
N LEU A 51 -7.66 -5.26 4.34
CA LEU A 51 -6.33 -4.77 3.96
C LEU A 51 -5.63 -5.78 3.04
N GLN A 52 -5.81 -7.07 3.31
CA GLN A 52 -5.32 -8.13 2.43
C GLN A 52 -5.94 -8.03 1.02
N ASP A 53 -7.24 -7.73 0.91
CA ASP A 53 -7.93 -7.61 -0.38
C ASP A 53 -7.52 -6.32 -1.11
N PHE A 54 -7.35 -5.23 -0.37
CA PHE A 54 -6.85 -3.96 -0.89
C PHE A 54 -5.44 -4.14 -1.49
N TRP A 55 -4.44 -4.45 -0.67
CA TRP A 55 -3.04 -4.53 -1.08
C TRP A 55 -2.70 -5.74 -1.96
N GLY A 56 -3.50 -6.80 -1.91
CA GLY A 56 -3.17 -8.07 -2.58
C GLY A 56 -3.90 -8.32 -3.89
N ARG A 57 -5.03 -7.62 -4.13
CA ARG A 57 -5.97 -7.96 -5.22
C ARG A 57 -6.65 -6.78 -5.88
N ARG A 58 -6.48 -5.56 -5.36
CA ARG A 58 -7.21 -4.39 -5.88
C ARG A 58 -6.34 -3.17 -6.13
N TRP A 59 -5.32 -2.95 -5.31
CA TRP A 59 -4.40 -1.84 -5.45
C TRP A 59 -3.15 -2.26 -6.25
N ASN A 60 -2.88 -1.56 -7.36
CA ASN A 60 -1.65 -1.68 -8.16
C ASN A 60 -1.20 -3.15 -8.37
N LEU A 61 -1.99 -3.99 -9.05
CA LEU A 61 -1.79 -5.44 -9.15
C LEU A 61 -0.41 -5.87 -9.64
N MET A 62 0.24 -5.03 -10.44
CA MET A 62 1.59 -5.27 -10.93
C MET A 62 2.59 -5.39 -9.78
N VAL A 63 2.55 -4.47 -8.81
CA VAL A 63 3.53 -4.40 -7.72
C VAL A 63 3.46 -5.62 -6.79
N PRO A 64 2.31 -6.01 -6.22
CA PRO A 64 2.15 -7.26 -5.48
C PRO A 64 2.48 -8.49 -6.34
N GLY A 65 2.22 -8.45 -7.65
CA GLY A 65 2.60 -9.53 -8.58
C GLY A 65 4.11 -9.76 -8.60
N ILE A 66 4.88 -8.70 -8.85
CA ILE A 66 6.34 -8.72 -8.86
C ILE A 66 6.88 -9.07 -7.48
N LEU A 67 6.45 -8.35 -6.43
CA LEU A 67 6.93 -8.56 -5.07
C LEU A 67 6.60 -9.94 -4.53
N ARG A 68 5.48 -10.55 -4.95
CA ARG A 68 5.14 -11.92 -4.55
C ARG A 68 6.16 -12.92 -5.04
N GLN A 69 6.62 -12.76 -6.28
CA GLN A 69 7.63 -13.64 -6.89
C GLN A 69 9.04 -13.31 -6.40
N ALA A 70 9.39 -12.03 -6.36
CA ALA A 70 10.73 -11.56 -6.03
C ALA A 70 11.07 -11.62 -4.53
N VAL A 71 10.10 -11.41 -3.65
CA VAL A 71 10.34 -11.23 -2.21
C VAL A 71 9.54 -12.21 -1.36
N TYR A 72 8.21 -12.19 -1.45
CA TYR A 72 7.35 -12.97 -0.54
C TYR A 72 7.65 -14.47 -0.60
N THR A 73 7.67 -15.03 -1.81
CA THR A 73 7.85 -16.48 -2.03
C THR A 73 9.21 -16.98 -1.53
N PRO A 74 10.36 -16.38 -1.92
CA PRO A 74 11.65 -16.84 -1.44
C PRO A 74 11.79 -16.67 0.08
N ILE A 75 11.39 -15.54 0.64
CA ILE A 75 11.46 -15.30 2.09
C ILE A 75 10.63 -16.33 2.85
N ARG A 76 9.39 -16.57 2.42
CA ARG A 76 8.52 -17.56 3.05
C ARG A 76 9.07 -18.98 2.95
N GLN A 77 9.66 -19.37 1.82
CA GLN A 77 10.27 -20.68 1.66
C GLN A 77 11.46 -20.88 2.59
N VAL A 78 12.33 -19.87 2.72
CA VAL A 78 13.46 -19.89 3.64
C VAL A 78 12.98 -19.94 5.09
N SER A 79 12.03 -19.08 5.47
CA SER A 79 11.50 -19.02 6.82
C SER A 79 10.79 -20.30 7.25
N LYS A 80 10.06 -20.98 6.35
CA LYS A 80 9.40 -22.26 6.65
C LYS A 80 10.36 -23.36 7.08
N ARG A 81 11.64 -23.30 6.69
CA ARG A 81 12.64 -24.30 7.09
C ARG A 81 13.05 -24.17 8.56
N LYS A 82 12.89 -22.97 9.15
CA LYS A 82 13.34 -22.66 10.52
C LYS A 82 12.20 -22.30 11.48
N LEU A 83 11.05 -21.87 10.98
CA LEU A 83 9.99 -21.22 11.76
C LEU A 83 8.61 -21.84 11.49
N ASN A 84 7.70 -21.67 12.45
CA ASN A 84 6.31 -22.09 12.34
C ASN A 84 5.60 -21.45 11.13
N SER A 85 4.59 -22.15 10.59
CA SER A 85 3.84 -21.72 9.39
C SER A 85 3.25 -20.31 9.51
N VAL A 86 2.80 -19.91 10.70
CA VAL A 86 2.25 -18.57 10.98
C VAL A 86 3.35 -17.50 10.91
N LEU A 87 4.48 -17.73 11.58
CA LEU A 87 5.59 -16.78 11.60
C LEU A 87 6.25 -16.61 10.23
N SER A 88 6.37 -17.70 9.46
CA SER A 88 6.86 -17.64 8.07
C SER A 88 5.97 -16.78 7.15
N LEU A 89 4.66 -16.77 7.40
CA LEU A 89 3.71 -15.93 6.66
C LEU A 89 3.84 -14.48 7.07
N PHE A 90 3.91 -14.22 8.37
CA PHE A 90 4.07 -12.88 8.93
C PHE A 90 5.35 -12.22 8.41
N LEU A 91 6.49 -12.92 8.49
CA LEU A 91 7.77 -12.44 7.99
C LEU A 91 7.75 -12.20 6.48
N GLY A 92 7.17 -13.12 5.70
CA GLY A 92 7.06 -12.93 4.26
C GLY A 92 6.30 -11.65 3.90
N LEU A 93 5.18 -11.38 4.57
CA LEU A 93 4.41 -10.15 4.35
C LEU A 93 5.20 -8.93 4.81
N LEU A 94 5.75 -8.94 6.03
CA LEU A 94 6.49 -7.81 6.58
C LEU A 94 7.67 -7.41 5.68
N VAL A 95 8.50 -8.37 5.26
CA VAL A 95 9.65 -8.09 4.38
C VAL A 95 9.18 -7.57 3.02
N THR A 96 8.07 -8.09 2.49
CA THR A 96 7.50 -7.60 1.22
C THR A 96 7.10 -6.13 1.32
N PHE A 97 6.44 -5.74 2.40
CA PHE A 97 6.05 -4.34 2.62
C PHE A 97 7.25 -3.43 2.90
N VAL A 98 8.27 -3.90 3.64
CA VAL A 98 9.52 -3.16 3.84
C VAL A 98 10.22 -2.89 2.51
N VAL A 99 10.37 -3.91 1.67
CA VAL A 99 11.00 -3.75 0.34
C VAL A 99 10.18 -2.81 -0.53
N SER A 100 8.84 -2.93 -0.49
CA SER A 100 7.96 -1.98 -1.20
C SER A 100 8.20 -0.55 -0.72
N GLY A 101 8.19 -0.30 0.58
CA GLY A 101 8.41 1.01 1.17
C GLY A 101 9.76 1.61 0.78
N ALA A 102 10.83 0.83 0.89
CA ALA A 102 12.17 1.27 0.52
C ALA A 102 12.28 1.63 -0.97
N VAL A 103 11.60 0.90 -1.86
CA VAL A 103 11.56 1.24 -3.29
C VAL A 103 10.79 2.54 -3.55
N HIS A 104 9.67 2.77 -2.86
CA HIS A 104 8.91 4.02 -2.99
C HIS A 104 9.71 5.21 -2.46
N GLU A 105 10.41 5.03 -1.36
CA GLU A 105 11.28 6.04 -0.79
C GLU A 105 12.48 6.36 -1.70
N LEU A 106 13.08 5.34 -2.33
CA LEU A 106 14.12 5.53 -3.35
C LEU A 106 13.57 6.26 -4.59
N MET A 107 12.35 5.93 -5.03
CA MET A 107 11.71 6.60 -6.15
C MET A 107 11.47 8.09 -5.85
N LEU A 108 11.00 8.42 -4.64
CA LEU A 108 10.84 9.79 -4.19
C LEU A 108 12.19 10.51 -4.11
N PHE A 109 13.21 9.89 -3.52
CA PHE A 109 14.58 10.42 -3.52
C PHE A 109 15.09 10.71 -4.95
N CYS A 110 14.83 9.83 -5.91
CA CYS A 110 15.22 10.07 -7.30
C CYS A 110 14.50 11.26 -7.95
N LEU A 111 13.23 11.49 -7.58
CA LEU A 111 12.39 12.56 -8.13
C LEU A 111 12.66 13.93 -7.47
N THR A 112 12.70 13.99 -6.14
CA THR A 112 12.83 15.24 -5.38
C THR A 112 14.28 15.57 -5.04
N ARG A 113 15.19 14.58 -5.05
CA ARG A 113 16.59 14.67 -4.57
C ARG A 113 16.72 15.03 -3.09
N GLU A 114 15.64 14.93 -2.33
CA GLU A 114 15.62 15.17 -0.89
C GLU A 114 15.90 13.88 -0.13
N LEU A 115 16.57 14.01 1.03
CA LEU A 115 16.97 12.87 1.84
C LEU A 115 15.77 12.00 2.25
N PRO A 116 15.89 10.66 2.14
CA PRO A 116 14.83 9.74 2.54
C PRO A 116 14.59 9.85 4.06
N THR A 117 13.39 10.27 4.46
CA THR A 117 13.01 10.52 5.86
C THR A 117 12.56 9.28 6.63
N GLY A 118 12.31 8.18 5.92
CA GLY A 118 11.76 6.93 6.42
C GLY A 118 10.24 6.92 6.56
N GLU A 119 9.57 8.06 6.43
CA GLU A 119 8.12 8.21 6.71
C GLU A 119 7.29 7.31 5.77
N VAL A 120 7.66 7.26 4.49
CA VAL A 120 7.00 6.42 3.48
C VAL A 120 7.25 4.93 3.75
N THR A 121 8.47 4.55 4.11
CA THR A 121 8.75 3.16 4.49
C THR A 121 7.96 2.74 5.72
N MET A 122 7.80 3.62 6.72
CA MET A 122 7.00 3.35 7.91
C MET A 122 5.51 3.16 7.61
N PHE A 123 4.95 3.94 6.68
CA PHE A 123 3.59 3.74 6.18
C PHE A 123 3.40 2.31 5.63
N PHE A 124 4.31 1.84 4.78
CA PHE A 124 4.24 0.48 4.25
C PHE A 124 4.42 -0.56 5.35
N VAL A 125 5.35 -0.36 6.28
CA VAL A 125 5.57 -1.27 7.41
C VAL A 125 4.31 -1.42 8.25
N LEU A 126 3.65 -0.32 8.61
CA LEU A 126 2.42 -0.34 9.40
C LEU A 126 1.31 -1.10 8.69
N ASN A 127 1.07 -0.81 7.40
CA ASN A 127 0.13 -1.55 6.57
C ASN A 127 0.49 -3.04 6.48
N GLY A 128 1.78 -3.36 6.39
CA GLY A 128 2.28 -4.72 6.35
C GLY A 128 2.00 -5.49 7.64
N VAL A 129 2.22 -4.87 8.79
CA VAL A 129 1.91 -5.44 10.11
C VAL A 129 0.40 -5.65 10.26
N CYS A 130 -0.42 -4.65 9.94
CA CYS A 130 -1.88 -4.75 10.00
C CYS A 130 -2.43 -5.85 9.08
N THR A 131 -1.94 -5.90 7.83
CA THR A 131 -2.31 -6.95 6.87
C THR A 131 -1.88 -8.33 7.35
N ALA A 132 -0.66 -8.46 7.87
CA ALA A 132 -0.17 -9.73 8.37
C ALA A 132 -0.94 -10.21 9.60
N ALA A 133 -1.25 -9.31 10.54
CA ALA A 133 -2.10 -9.59 11.70
C ALA A 133 -3.49 -10.06 11.25
N GLU A 134 -4.10 -9.35 10.29
CA GLU A 134 -5.39 -9.73 9.71
C GLU A 134 -5.38 -11.15 9.13
N VAL A 135 -4.35 -11.49 8.34
CA VAL A 135 -4.22 -12.83 7.75
C VAL A 135 -4.02 -13.91 8.80
N VAL A 136 -3.25 -13.63 9.86
CA VAL A 136 -3.03 -14.58 10.96
C VAL A 136 -4.33 -14.80 11.75
N VAL A 137 -5.09 -13.74 12.03
CA VAL A 137 -6.40 -13.84 12.69
C VAL A 137 -7.37 -14.65 11.83
N LYS A 138 -7.50 -14.35 10.53
CA LYS A 138 -8.33 -15.12 9.59
C LYS A 138 -7.92 -16.58 9.45
N LYS A 139 -6.64 -16.90 9.67
CA LYS A 139 -6.12 -18.27 9.62
C LYS A 139 -6.40 -19.03 10.92
N LYS A 140 -6.39 -18.34 12.07
CA LYS A 140 -6.58 -18.94 13.40
C LYS A 140 -8.07 -19.08 13.78
N PHE A 141 -8.88 -18.09 13.43
CA PHE A 141 -10.32 -18.12 13.61
C PHE A 141 -10.96 -18.51 12.28
N GLU A 142 -11.61 -19.69 12.23
CA GLU A 142 -12.37 -20.12 11.05
C GLU A 142 -13.31 -19.02 10.56
N ARG A 143 -13.61 -19.03 9.25
CA ARG A 143 -14.51 -18.09 8.53
C ARG A 143 -15.91 -17.88 9.16
N ARG A 144 -16.25 -18.62 10.21
CA ARG A 144 -17.56 -18.68 10.87
C ARG A 144 -17.86 -17.50 11.80
N LEU A 145 -16.84 -16.83 12.37
CA LEU A 145 -17.03 -15.75 13.36
C LEU A 145 -17.03 -14.32 12.79
N TRP A 146 -16.58 -14.13 11.54
CA TRP A 146 -16.49 -12.81 10.91
C TRP A 146 -17.58 -12.59 9.85
N ARG A 147 -18.84 -12.61 10.30
CA ARG A 147 -19.97 -12.12 9.49
C ARG A 147 -20.12 -10.60 9.68
N MET A 148 -19.03 -9.84 9.49
CA MET A 148 -19.14 -8.38 9.44
C MET A 148 -19.88 -7.99 8.17
N SER A 149 -20.73 -6.97 8.24
CA SER A 149 -21.41 -6.48 7.05
C SER A 149 -20.35 -6.00 6.04
N PRO A 150 -20.45 -6.38 4.74
CA PRO A 150 -19.46 -6.00 3.74
C PRO A 150 -19.25 -4.48 3.65
N LEU A 151 -20.30 -3.70 3.94
CA LEU A 151 -20.26 -2.24 3.98
C LEU A 151 -19.38 -1.72 5.12
N LEU A 152 -19.54 -2.24 6.34
CA LEU A 152 -18.72 -1.82 7.49
C LEU A 152 -17.25 -2.17 7.26
N SER A 153 -16.98 -3.37 6.73
CA SER A 153 -15.62 -3.81 6.40
C SER A 153 -14.96 -2.91 5.35
N ARG A 154 -15.72 -2.47 4.34
CA ARG A 154 -15.25 -1.52 3.32
C ARG A 154 -14.92 -0.16 3.90
N VAL A 155 -15.85 0.43 4.66
CA VAL A 155 -15.64 1.74 5.28
C VAL A 155 -14.43 1.72 6.21
N LEU A 156 -14.27 0.66 7.00
CA LEU A 156 -13.12 0.51 7.90
C LEU A 156 -11.81 0.36 7.12
N THR A 157 -11.78 -0.45 6.06
CA THR A 157 -10.56 -0.69 5.28
C THR A 157 -10.14 0.57 4.52
N VAL A 158 -11.05 1.17 3.76
CA VAL A 158 -10.77 2.37 2.95
C VAL A 158 -10.50 3.57 3.85
N GLY A 159 -11.25 3.71 4.95
CA GLY A 159 -11.02 4.75 5.95
C GLY A 159 -9.65 4.62 6.62
N PHE A 160 -9.25 3.40 7.00
CA PHE A 160 -7.91 3.16 7.56
C PHE A 160 -6.81 3.52 6.55
N CYS A 161 -6.89 3.03 5.31
CA CYS A 161 -5.88 3.34 4.28
C CYS A 161 -5.80 4.84 3.97
N GLY A 162 -6.95 5.54 3.91
CA GLY A 162 -6.98 6.98 3.66
C GLY A 162 -6.41 7.80 4.82
N CYS A 163 -6.76 7.46 6.05
CA CYS A 163 -6.21 8.12 7.24
C CYS A 163 -4.70 7.88 7.37
N ASP A 164 -4.25 6.66 7.12
CA ASP A 164 -2.84 6.31 7.19
C ASP A 164 -2.02 7.00 6.10
N TRP A 165 -2.55 7.07 4.87
CA TRP A 165 -1.95 7.83 3.77
C TRP A 165 -1.81 9.31 4.12
N TRP A 166 -2.85 9.90 4.70
CA TRP A 166 -2.81 11.29 5.18
C TRP A 166 -1.72 11.51 6.22
N LEU A 167 -1.64 10.65 7.22
CA LEU A 167 -0.62 10.74 8.27
C LEU A 167 0.81 10.53 7.75
N ALA A 168 0.99 9.80 6.64
CA ALA A 168 2.30 9.59 6.03
C ALA A 168 2.73 10.76 5.13
N VAL A 169 1.79 11.37 4.41
CA VAL A 169 2.10 12.43 3.42
C VAL A 169 2.11 13.83 4.05
N PHE A 170 1.23 14.12 5.00
CA PHE A 170 1.02 15.47 5.52
C PHE A 170 2.07 16.00 6.52
N PRO A 171 2.79 15.17 7.33
CA PRO A 171 3.85 15.68 8.20
C PRO A 171 5.01 16.30 7.42
N SER A 172 5.30 15.80 6.22
CA SER A 172 6.36 16.32 5.34
C SER A 172 6.04 17.73 4.85
N THR A 173 4.81 17.97 4.40
CA THR A 173 4.40 19.26 3.80
C THR A 173 4.25 20.39 4.81
N TYR A 174 3.98 20.09 6.09
CA TYR A 174 3.87 21.12 7.14
C TYR A 174 5.21 21.50 7.79
N LYS A 175 6.19 20.57 7.83
CA LYS A 175 7.54 20.86 8.35
C LYS A 175 8.27 21.89 7.48
N GLU A 176 8.15 21.81 6.15
CA GLU A 176 8.77 22.78 5.24
C GLU A 176 8.15 24.18 5.25
N GLY A 177 6.88 24.30 5.66
CA GLY A 177 6.20 25.58 5.80
C GLY A 177 6.67 26.36 7.04
N TYR A 178 6.92 25.65 8.14
CA TYR A 178 7.36 26.27 9.40
C TYR A 178 8.81 26.75 9.35
N ASP A 179 9.71 25.99 8.74
CA ASP A 179 11.13 26.39 8.64
C ASP A 179 11.36 27.54 7.65
N ARG A 180 10.46 27.75 6.67
CA ARG A 180 10.53 28.91 5.75
C ARG A 180 9.98 30.21 6.31
N GLU A 181 9.11 30.17 7.33
CA GLU A 181 8.62 31.38 7.99
C GLU A 181 9.53 31.85 9.14
N THR A 182 10.58 31.08 9.47
CA THR A 182 11.49 31.37 10.58
C THR A 182 12.90 31.81 10.12
N CYS A 183 13.09 32.11 8.82
CA CYS A 183 14.35 32.61 8.26
C CYS A 183 14.18 33.96 7.57
#